data_AF-A0A7J8UJ22-F1
#
_entry.id   AF-A0A7J8UJ22-F1
#
_cell.length_a   1.000
_cell.length_b   1.000
_cell.length_c   1.000
_cell.angle_alpha   90.00
_cell.angle_beta   90.00
_cell.angle_gamma   90.00
#
_symmetry.space_group_name_H-M   'P 1'
#
loop_
_entity.id
_entity.type
_entity.pdbx_description
1 polymer ?
#
loop_
_entity_poly.entity_id
_entity_poly.type
_entity_poly.pdbx_seq_one_letter_code
_entity_poly.pdbx_strand_id
1 'polypeptide(L)'
;MSFSTRVAGLLFLLVLWCRRRPRDPQMIRFGAHVVLVLRYLLAEEIKDTFREKLMTVGDRILHMYSLFLFSKHHEELVGIYASQLASHRCIDLFVHMMELRLNSSVHVKYKIFLSAMEYLPFSQGDDSKGSFEEIIERLLSRSRETKAGKFDETSDVVEQHRLQSLQKALVVQWLCFTPPSTITDVKDISAKLLMRALIHREFALISMWRVPAMPIGAHELLSFLAEPLKQLSETPDTFEDYVSENLKEFQDWSEYYSCDATYRNWLKIELANAEVSADELSVEEKQRAIMAAKETLDLSFLLLLRERNPWLISRVEHISESMEPLFLELHATAMLRLPSGESMCPDATVCAALMSALYSSATEEVVSEHLTRDGMISSNEVMLLKILERVWVTVGLLVRLSEENGPSSSMYWKGIATHELWSDRLFYLNLGLSVRYGHVNVAISSKDSYSIEVILRCLAVEGDGIGPHILNDGGLLSAVMAAGFKGELARFQAGVTLEISRLDAWFSSKDGSLEGPATYIVQGLCRRCCIPEVILRCMQVSVSLMESGNPFESHDQLIELVSSSETGFINLFSQQQLQEFLLFEREYSICKMELLEEPSS
;
A
#
# COMPACT_ATOMS: atom_id res chain seq x y z
N MET A 1 49.70 25.17 -27.50
CA MET A 1 48.62 24.59 -26.67
C MET A 1 47.29 25.02 -27.25
N SER A 2 46.42 24.09 -27.66
CA SER A 2 45.11 24.45 -28.19
C SER A 2 44.26 25.16 -27.13
N PHE A 3 43.36 26.05 -27.54
CA PHE A 3 42.39 26.73 -26.66
C PHE A 3 41.69 25.75 -25.71
N SER A 4 41.24 24.61 -26.25
CA SER A 4 40.67 23.48 -25.49
C SER A 4 41.58 22.96 -24.37
N THR A 5 42.91 22.87 -24.59
CA THR A 5 43.84 22.40 -23.54
C THR A 5 43.99 23.40 -22.40
N ARG A 6 43.93 24.71 -22.70
CA ARG A 6 44.01 25.77 -21.68
C ARG A 6 42.75 25.86 -20.84
N VAL A 7 41.57 25.77 -21.47
CA VAL A 7 40.28 25.78 -20.76
C VAL A 7 40.10 24.50 -19.92
N ALA A 8 40.55 23.34 -20.41
CA ALA A 8 40.52 22.09 -19.64
C ALA A 8 41.44 22.17 -18.41
N GLY A 9 42.62 22.79 -18.56
CA GLY A 9 43.52 23.06 -17.43
C GLY A 9 42.90 24.00 -16.40
N LEU A 10 42.22 25.06 -16.83
CA LEU A 10 41.50 26.00 -15.95
C LEU A 10 40.36 25.31 -15.18
N LEU A 11 39.54 24.50 -15.85
CA LEU A 11 38.45 23.74 -15.24
C LEU A 11 38.97 22.70 -14.24
N PHE A 12 40.06 22.01 -14.58
CA PHE A 12 40.68 21.05 -13.68
C PHE A 12 41.28 21.72 -12.43
N LEU A 13 41.93 22.88 -12.60
CA LEU A 13 42.41 23.71 -11.50
C LEU A 13 41.26 24.22 -10.63
N LEU A 14 40.16 24.68 -11.24
CA LEU A 14 38.95 25.10 -10.52
C LEU A 14 38.34 23.96 -9.70
N VAL A 15 38.27 22.73 -10.21
CA VAL A 15 37.80 21.55 -9.46
C VAL A 15 38.74 21.20 -8.32
N LEU A 16 40.04 21.07 -8.58
CA LEU A 16 41.03 20.77 -7.56
C LEU A 16 41.02 21.81 -6.44
N TRP A 17 40.74 23.06 -6.78
CA TRP A 17 40.71 24.15 -5.83
C TRP A 17 39.40 24.23 -5.06
N CYS A 18 38.25 24.07 -5.72
CA CYS A 18 36.95 23.91 -5.04
C CYS A 18 36.97 22.72 -4.08
N ARG A 19 37.63 21.61 -4.45
CA ARG A 19 37.76 20.41 -3.62
C ARG A 19 38.73 20.59 -2.44
N ARG A 20 39.80 21.39 -2.61
CA ARG A 20 40.79 21.67 -1.54
C ARG A 20 40.38 22.81 -0.61
N ARG A 21 39.57 23.76 -1.07
CA ARG A 21 39.07 24.90 -0.29
C ARG A 21 37.58 25.15 -0.56
N PRO A 22 36.67 24.28 -0.09
CA PRO A 22 35.22 24.46 -0.23
C PRO A 22 34.64 25.66 0.56
N ARG A 23 35.48 26.58 1.07
CA ARG A 23 35.11 27.64 2.02
C ARG A 23 34.98 29.04 1.42
N ASP A 24 35.23 29.23 0.12
CA ASP A 24 34.99 30.52 -0.54
C ASP A 24 33.73 30.46 -1.43
N PRO A 25 32.59 30.97 -0.95
CA PRO A 25 31.33 31.02 -1.70
C PRO A 25 31.44 31.70 -3.07
N GLN A 26 32.28 32.72 -3.19
CA GLN A 26 32.41 33.49 -4.44
C GLN A 26 33.11 32.68 -5.51
N MET A 27 34.08 31.84 -5.13
CA MET A 27 34.79 30.99 -6.07
C MET A 27 33.93 29.86 -6.62
N ILE A 28 33.10 29.23 -5.78
CA ILE A 28 32.16 28.19 -6.23
C ILE A 28 31.10 28.81 -7.15
N ARG A 29 30.56 29.98 -6.78
CA ARG A 29 29.63 30.76 -7.62
C ARG A 29 30.26 31.08 -8.97
N PHE A 30 31.46 31.66 -8.98
CA PHE A 30 32.19 32.00 -10.21
C PHE A 30 32.39 30.76 -11.08
N GLY A 31 32.85 29.65 -10.50
CA GLY A 31 33.01 28.38 -11.20
C GLY A 31 31.71 27.90 -11.85
N ALA A 32 30.59 27.94 -11.13
CA ALA A 32 29.29 27.53 -11.65
C ALA A 32 28.86 28.39 -12.86
N HIS A 33 28.97 29.71 -12.77
CA HIS A 33 28.61 30.61 -13.87
C HIS A 33 29.51 30.42 -15.09
N VAL A 34 30.82 30.23 -14.89
CA VAL A 34 31.76 29.92 -15.97
C VAL A 34 31.38 28.61 -16.68
N VAL A 35 31.01 27.58 -15.93
CA VAL A 35 30.54 26.31 -16.52
C VAL A 35 29.30 26.53 -17.39
N LEU A 36 28.31 27.30 -16.91
CA LEU A 36 27.10 27.60 -17.69
C LEU A 36 27.43 28.32 -19.00
N VAL A 37 28.26 29.38 -18.93
CA VAL A 37 28.69 30.14 -20.11
C VAL A 37 29.46 29.24 -21.09
N LEU A 38 30.39 28.42 -20.59
CA LEU A 38 31.14 27.49 -21.44
C LEU A 38 30.24 26.43 -22.10
N ARG A 39 29.22 25.92 -21.41
CA ARG A 39 28.27 24.98 -22.01
C ARG A 39 27.42 25.63 -23.09
N TYR A 40 26.98 26.87 -22.88
CA TYR A 40 26.22 27.63 -23.85
C TYR A 40 27.03 27.94 -25.12
N LEU A 41 28.24 28.47 -24.95
CA LEU A 41 29.10 28.86 -26.08
C LEU A 41 29.63 27.67 -26.88
N LEU A 42 29.72 26.49 -26.27
CA LEU A 42 30.42 25.33 -26.85
C LEU A 42 29.47 24.17 -27.20
N ALA A 43 28.17 24.45 -27.30
CA ALA A 43 27.13 23.46 -27.56
C ALA A 43 27.30 22.74 -28.92
N GLU A 44 27.85 23.41 -29.94
CA GLU A 44 27.95 22.87 -31.31
C GLU A 44 29.39 22.75 -31.87
N GLU A 45 30.41 23.35 -31.24
CA GLU A 45 31.69 23.64 -31.91
C GLU A 45 32.93 22.83 -31.47
N ILE A 46 32.84 21.83 -30.56
CA ILE A 46 34.05 21.20 -29.98
C ILE A 46 34.12 19.67 -30.05
N LYS A 47 35.34 19.17 -30.32
CA LYS A 47 35.82 17.78 -30.14
C LYS A 47 35.25 17.09 -28.89
N ASP A 48 34.72 15.89 -29.09
CA ASP A 48 34.03 15.07 -28.08
C ASP A 48 34.79 14.94 -26.74
N THR A 49 36.10 14.75 -26.78
CA THR A 49 36.94 14.58 -25.58
C THR A 49 36.97 15.77 -24.63
N PHE A 50 36.83 17.01 -25.13
CA PHE A 50 36.76 18.19 -24.28
C PHE A 50 35.34 18.41 -23.74
N ARG A 51 34.33 18.15 -24.59
CA ARG A 51 32.91 18.19 -24.20
C ARG A 51 32.64 17.24 -23.05
N GLU A 52 33.13 15.99 -23.13
CA GLU A 52 33.01 14.99 -22.06
C GLU A 52 33.63 15.47 -20.74
N LYS A 53 34.82 16.08 -20.79
CA LYS A 53 35.48 16.65 -19.61
C LYS A 53 34.71 17.84 -19.04
N LEU A 54 34.19 18.74 -19.89
CA LEU A 54 33.37 19.88 -19.47
C LEU A 54 32.06 19.41 -18.84
N MET A 55 31.43 18.35 -19.36
CA MET A 55 30.23 17.76 -18.75
C MET A 55 30.56 17.17 -17.38
N THR A 56 31.57 16.30 -17.30
CA THR A 56 31.94 15.62 -16.05
C THR A 56 32.41 16.57 -14.94
N VAL A 57 33.27 17.52 -15.27
CA VAL A 57 33.78 18.53 -14.32
C VAL A 57 32.71 19.56 -14.02
N GLY A 58 32.00 20.02 -15.04
CA GLY A 58 30.92 21.00 -14.90
C GLY A 58 29.82 20.49 -13.97
N ASP A 59 29.40 19.24 -14.12
CA ASP A 59 28.38 18.62 -13.28
C ASP A 59 28.78 18.65 -11.80
N ARG A 60 30.06 18.38 -11.49
CA ARG A 60 30.54 18.43 -10.10
C ARG A 60 30.49 19.84 -9.54
N ILE A 61 30.89 20.85 -10.32
CA ILE A 61 30.89 22.25 -9.88
C ILE A 61 29.45 22.74 -9.65
N LEU A 62 28.56 22.47 -10.62
CA LEU A 62 27.15 22.84 -10.53
C LEU A 62 26.46 22.14 -9.35
N HIS A 63 26.69 20.83 -9.17
CA HIS A 63 26.16 20.07 -8.04
C HIS A 63 26.62 20.65 -6.69
N MET A 64 27.92 20.95 -6.54
CA MET A 64 28.42 21.59 -5.31
C MET A 64 27.79 22.96 -5.06
N TYR A 65 27.57 23.76 -6.10
CA TYR A 65 26.94 25.07 -5.96
C TYR A 65 25.46 24.97 -5.62
N SER A 66 24.72 24.03 -6.23
CA SER A 66 23.33 23.75 -5.87
C SER A 66 23.19 23.34 -4.39
N LEU A 67 24.06 22.45 -3.90
CA LEU A 67 24.10 22.10 -2.48
C LEU A 67 24.46 23.30 -1.59
N PHE A 68 25.37 24.17 -2.04
CA PHE A 68 25.67 25.41 -1.34
C PHE A 68 24.45 26.33 -1.22
N LEU A 69 23.73 26.57 -2.32
CA LEU A 69 22.49 27.36 -2.33
C LEU A 69 21.44 26.78 -1.39
N PHE A 70 21.24 25.47 -1.44
CA PHE A 70 20.34 24.74 -0.54
C PHE A 70 20.75 24.88 0.94
N SER A 71 22.05 24.83 1.25
CA SER A 71 22.55 25.06 2.62
C SER A 71 22.37 26.50 3.11
N LYS A 72 22.15 27.45 2.19
CA LYS A 72 21.91 28.87 2.48
C LYS A 72 20.44 29.26 2.42
N HIS A 73 19.53 28.30 2.32
CA HIS A 73 18.09 28.55 2.23
C HIS A 73 17.69 29.39 1.00
N HIS A 74 18.41 29.18 -0.10
CA HIS A 74 18.09 29.72 -1.42
C HIS A 74 17.55 28.60 -2.32
N GLU A 75 16.55 27.87 -1.83
CA GLU A 75 15.93 26.75 -2.53
C GLU A 75 15.38 27.17 -3.90
N GLU A 76 14.87 28.40 -4.03
CA GLU A 76 14.31 28.93 -5.28
C GLU A 76 15.33 29.00 -6.44
N LEU A 77 16.63 29.14 -6.15
CA LEU A 77 17.68 29.28 -7.16
C LEU A 77 18.28 27.94 -7.61
N VAL A 78 17.93 26.83 -6.97
CA VAL A 78 18.55 25.52 -7.21
C VAL A 78 18.31 25.03 -8.63
N GLY A 79 17.09 25.17 -9.14
CA GLY A 79 16.63 24.71 -10.44
C GLY A 79 17.46 25.22 -11.61
N ILE A 80 17.92 26.47 -11.54
CA ILE A 80 18.79 27.10 -12.56
C ILE A 80 20.04 26.26 -12.80
N TYR A 81 20.64 25.72 -11.74
CA TYR A 81 21.89 24.97 -11.80
C TYR A 81 21.66 23.47 -11.90
N ALA A 82 20.63 22.95 -11.20
CA ALA A 82 20.31 21.53 -11.19
C ALA A 82 19.82 21.03 -12.56
N SER A 83 19.00 21.82 -13.28
CA SER A 83 18.50 21.50 -14.63
C SER A 83 19.59 21.32 -15.68
N GLN A 84 20.80 21.78 -15.39
CA GLN A 84 21.96 21.69 -16.27
C GLN A 84 22.75 20.40 -16.05
N LEU A 85 22.51 19.69 -14.95
CA LEU A 85 23.17 18.41 -14.67
C LEU A 85 22.67 17.32 -15.62
N ALA A 86 23.46 16.26 -15.79
CA ALA A 86 22.96 15.02 -16.41
C ALA A 86 21.69 14.53 -15.69
N SER A 87 20.72 14.00 -16.46
CA SER A 87 19.39 13.60 -15.99
C SER A 87 19.40 12.92 -14.61
N HIS A 88 20.06 11.76 -14.49
CA HIS A 88 20.17 11.01 -13.23
C HIS A 88 20.71 11.83 -12.04
N ARG A 89 21.68 12.73 -12.26
CA ARG A 89 22.25 13.59 -11.20
C ARG A 89 21.30 14.69 -10.77
N CYS A 90 20.54 15.24 -11.71
CA CYS A 90 19.51 16.24 -11.44
C CYS A 90 18.43 15.63 -10.54
N ILE A 91 17.93 14.45 -10.94
CA ILE A 91 16.89 13.73 -10.24
C ILE A 91 17.35 13.35 -8.83
N ASP A 92 18.52 12.70 -8.70
CA ASP A 92 19.07 12.33 -7.40
C ASP A 92 19.27 13.54 -6.47
N LEU A 93 19.67 14.70 -7.02
CA LEU A 93 19.86 15.92 -6.24
C LEU A 93 18.53 16.45 -5.69
N PHE A 94 17.49 16.54 -6.52
CA PHE A 94 16.18 17.01 -6.07
C PHE A 94 15.54 16.04 -5.08
N VAL A 95 15.58 14.74 -5.35
CA VAL A 95 15.09 13.71 -4.41
C VAL A 95 15.79 13.86 -3.05
N HIS A 96 17.12 14.00 -3.04
CA HIS A 96 17.88 14.19 -1.80
C HIS A 96 17.48 15.47 -1.05
N MET A 97 17.30 16.59 -1.75
CA MET A 97 16.89 17.86 -1.13
C MET A 97 15.46 17.80 -0.56
N MET A 98 14.53 17.16 -1.27
CA MET A 98 13.15 16.96 -0.82
C MET A 98 13.09 16.07 0.42
N GLU A 99 13.87 14.98 0.46
CA GLU A 99 14.00 14.13 1.65
C GLU A 99 14.56 14.88 2.86
N LEU A 100 15.59 15.71 2.66
CA LEU A 100 16.17 16.53 3.73
C LEU A 100 15.21 17.61 4.27
N ARG A 101 14.21 18.02 3.48
CA ARG A 101 13.23 19.05 3.83
C ARG A 101 11.85 18.48 4.15
N LEU A 102 11.73 17.16 4.33
CA LEU A 102 10.45 16.49 4.60
C LEU A 102 9.75 17.03 5.86
N ASN A 103 10.49 17.43 6.88
CA ASN A 103 9.93 18.02 8.12
C ASN A 103 10.01 19.54 8.17
N SER A 104 10.35 20.20 7.06
CA SER A 104 10.40 21.68 7.00
C SER A 104 9.01 22.28 6.78
N SER A 105 8.88 23.59 7.01
CA SER A 105 7.63 24.31 6.75
C SER A 105 7.17 24.17 5.30
N VAL A 106 5.85 24.24 5.10
CA VAL A 106 5.19 24.19 3.77
C VAL A 106 5.81 25.21 2.81
N HIS A 107 6.13 26.42 3.29
CA HIS A 107 6.75 27.46 2.46
C HIS A 107 8.12 27.05 1.91
N VAL A 108 8.97 26.41 2.72
CA VAL A 108 10.31 25.94 2.28
C VAL A 108 10.17 24.81 1.27
N LYS A 109 9.25 23.87 1.52
CA LYS A 109 8.95 22.78 0.56
C LYS A 109 8.46 23.35 -0.77
N TYR A 110 7.52 24.29 -0.73
CA TYR A 110 6.99 24.92 -1.94
C TYR A 110 8.07 25.60 -2.79
N LYS A 111 9.08 26.23 -2.19
CA LYS A 111 10.23 26.78 -2.95
C LYS A 111 11.00 25.72 -3.73
N ILE A 112 11.22 24.54 -3.16
CA ILE A 112 11.92 23.43 -3.83
C ILE A 112 11.06 22.89 -4.97
N PHE A 113 9.77 22.68 -4.70
CA PHE A 113 8.79 22.27 -5.70
C PHE A 113 8.77 23.24 -6.89
N LEU A 114 8.64 24.54 -6.62
CA LEU A 114 8.69 25.59 -7.64
C LEU A 114 10.00 25.55 -8.43
N SER A 115 11.14 25.47 -7.74
CA SER A 115 12.45 25.45 -8.39
C SER A 115 12.64 24.23 -9.30
N ALA A 116 12.02 23.09 -9.00
CA ALA A 116 12.02 21.94 -9.89
C ALA A 116 11.07 22.15 -11.08
N MET A 117 9.83 22.54 -10.82
CA MET A 117 8.77 22.70 -11.81
C MET A 117 9.03 23.81 -12.84
N GLU A 118 9.69 24.91 -12.45
CA GLU A 118 10.01 26.00 -13.37
C GLU A 118 11.14 25.66 -14.36
N TYR A 119 12.05 24.75 -13.99
CA TYR A 119 13.29 24.50 -14.72
C TYR A 119 13.41 23.10 -15.32
N LEU A 120 12.49 22.19 -14.99
CA LEU A 120 12.43 20.84 -15.54
C LEU A 120 11.12 20.62 -16.29
N PRO A 121 11.13 19.85 -17.38
CA PRO A 121 9.88 19.38 -17.98
C PRO A 121 9.12 18.49 -16.98
N PHE A 122 7.79 18.48 -17.06
CA PHE A 122 6.99 17.61 -16.21
C PHE A 122 7.27 16.14 -16.52
N SER A 123 7.02 15.70 -17.76
CA SER A 123 7.27 14.33 -18.25
C SER A 123 8.52 14.24 -19.12
N GLN A 124 9.05 13.02 -19.27
CA GLN A 124 10.24 12.74 -20.09
C GLN A 124 9.93 12.92 -21.58
N GLY A 125 10.53 13.93 -22.21
CA GLY A 125 10.43 14.17 -23.66
C GLY A 125 11.74 13.90 -24.42
N ASP A 126 12.88 14.25 -23.83
CA ASP A 126 14.22 14.03 -24.36
C ASP A 126 15.06 13.39 -23.25
N ASP A 127 15.61 12.20 -23.50
CA ASP A 127 16.40 11.40 -22.54
C ASP A 127 17.64 12.14 -21.99
N SER A 128 17.98 13.29 -22.58
CA SER A 128 19.09 14.14 -22.15
C SER A 128 18.84 14.90 -20.85
N LYS A 129 17.57 15.11 -20.43
CA LYS A 129 17.20 15.91 -19.25
C LYS A 129 16.34 15.13 -18.26
N GLY A 130 16.51 15.43 -16.98
CA GLY A 130 15.65 14.88 -15.92
C GLY A 130 14.27 15.54 -15.96
N SER A 131 13.24 14.79 -15.55
CA SER A 131 11.85 15.25 -15.48
C SER A 131 11.39 15.38 -14.03
N PHE A 132 10.38 16.20 -13.79
CA PHE A 132 9.77 16.31 -12.47
C PHE A 132 9.01 15.03 -12.08
N GLU A 133 8.38 14.39 -13.06
CA GLU A 133 7.69 13.12 -12.89
C GLU A 133 8.62 12.02 -12.34
N GLU A 134 9.83 11.89 -12.88
CA GLU A 134 10.82 10.91 -12.41
C GLU A 134 11.35 11.23 -11.00
N ILE A 135 11.47 12.52 -10.64
CA ILE A 135 11.80 12.95 -9.27
C ILE A 135 10.74 12.45 -8.30
N ILE A 136 9.47 12.68 -8.62
CA ILE A 136 8.34 12.28 -7.77
C ILE A 136 8.24 10.77 -7.67
N GLU A 137 8.35 10.03 -8.78
CA GLU A 137 8.31 8.57 -8.78
C GLU A 137 9.43 7.96 -7.94
N ARG A 138 10.64 8.49 -8.06
CA ARG A 138 11.78 8.04 -7.25
C ARG A 138 11.62 8.42 -5.78
N LEU A 139 11.03 9.58 -5.47
CA LEU A 139 10.75 10.02 -4.11
C LEU A 139 9.68 9.13 -3.44
N LEU A 140 8.58 8.83 -4.14
CA LEU A 140 7.52 7.94 -3.66
C LEU A 140 8.02 6.50 -3.50
N SER A 141 8.80 6.01 -4.47
CA SER A 141 9.41 4.67 -4.38
C SER A 141 10.31 4.56 -3.14
N ARG A 142 11.21 5.54 -2.93
CA ARG A 142 12.11 5.57 -1.77
C ARG A 142 11.40 5.80 -0.43
N SER A 143 10.25 6.48 -0.41
CA SER A 143 9.46 6.65 0.81
C SER A 143 8.81 5.34 1.29
N ARG A 144 8.52 4.43 0.35
CA ARG A 144 7.96 3.10 0.62
C ARG A 144 9.01 2.07 0.99
N GLU A 145 10.29 2.35 0.76
CA GLU A 145 11.37 1.48 1.22
C GLU A 145 11.47 1.50 2.76
N THR A 146 11.44 0.32 3.37
CA THR A 146 11.78 0.14 4.78
C THR A 146 13.24 0.55 4.98
N LYS A 147 13.46 1.60 5.76
CA LYS A 147 14.81 2.02 6.13
C LYS A 147 15.34 1.01 7.14
N ALA A 148 16.58 0.55 6.95
CA ALA A 148 17.27 -0.24 7.95
C ALA A 148 17.38 0.57 9.24
N GLY A 149 16.44 0.35 10.15
CA GLY A 149 16.55 0.84 11.50
C GLY A 149 17.76 0.16 12.13
N LYS A 150 18.67 0.94 12.70
CA LYS A 150 19.44 0.40 13.82
C LYS A 150 18.40 0.21 14.92
N PHE A 151 17.84 -0.99 15.05
CA PHE A 151 17.10 -1.38 16.24
C PHE A 151 18.12 -1.38 17.37
N ASP A 152 18.35 -0.21 17.97
CA ASP A 152 18.97 -0.17 19.28
C ASP A 152 18.01 -0.91 20.21
N GLU A 153 18.54 -1.72 21.14
CA GLU A 153 17.75 -2.53 22.09
C GLU A 153 16.74 -1.72 22.91
N THR A 154 16.78 -0.38 22.83
CA THR A 154 15.92 0.58 23.52
C THR A 154 14.82 1.21 22.65
N SER A 155 14.79 1.02 21.33
CA SER A 155 13.78 1.65 20.46
C SER A 155 12.56 0.75 20.25
N ASP A 156 11.38 1.25 20.63
CA ASP A 156 10.10 0.58 20.38
C ASP A 156 9.84 0.45 18.86
N VAL A 157 9.76 -0.79 18.37
CA VAL A 157 9.48 -1.15 16.98
C VAL A 157 8.16 -0.51 16.50
N VAL A 158 7.17 -0.42 17.40
CA VAL A 158 5.86 0.17 17.10
C VAL A 158 5.98 1.66 16.81
N GLU A 159 6.71 2.39 17.65
CA GLU A 159 6.93 3.83 17.45
C GLU A 159 7.72 4.11 16.16
N GLN A 160 8.69 3.26 15.81
CA GLN A 160 9.41 3.40 14.55
C GLN A 160 8.49 3.22 13.35
N HIS A 161 7.61 2.21 13.35
CA HIS A 161 6.66 2.01 12.26
C HIS A 161 5.65 3.17 12.16
N ARG A 162 5.19 3.68 13.30
CA ARG A 162 4.35 4.89 13.38
C ARG A 162 5.04 6.10 12.72
N LEU A 163 6.33 6.30 12.98
CA LEU A 163 7.11 7.38 12.36
C LEU A 163 7.37 7.14 10.86
N GLN A 164 7.56 5.89 10.43
CA GLN A 164 7.67 5.55 9.00
C GLN A 164 6.38 5.82 8.26
N SER A 165 5.24 5.45 8.84
CA SER A 165 3.90 5.77 8.33
C SER A 165 3.69 7.27 8.18
N LEU A 166 4.09 8.07 9.18
CA LEU A 166 4.08 9.54 9.07
C LEU A 166 4.99 10.05 7.94
N GLN A 167 6.21 9.51 7.81
CA GLN A 167 7.12 9.93 6.73
C GLN A 167 6.55 9.67 5.34
N LYS A 168 5.87 8.54 5.13
CA LYS A 168 5.17 8.23 3.87
C LYS A 168 4.09 9.28 3.57
N ALA A 169 3.28 9.62 4.57
CA ALA A 169 2.24 10.64 4.43
C ALA A 169 2.83 12.03 4.11
N LEU A 170 3.92 12.43 4.77
CA LEU A 170 4.60 13.71 4.52
C LEU A 170 5.16 13.84 3.10
N VAL A 171 5.45 12.72 2.43
CA VAL A 171 5.90 12.73 1.03
C VAL A 171 4.74 13.07 0.09
N VAL A 172 3.51 12.68 0.43
CA VAL A 172 2.33 13.01 -0.39
C VAL A 172 2.10 14.53 -0.46
N GLN A 173 2.51 15.30 0.54
CA GLN A 173 2.41 16.77 0.51
C GLN A 173 3.09 17.39 -0.73
N TRP A 174 4.13 16.77 -1.28
CA TRP A 174 4.79 17.24 -2.51
C TRP A 174 3.89 17.16 -3.74
N LEU A 175 2.91 16.25 -3.74
CA LEU A 175 1.92 16.05 -4.79
C LEU A 175 0.75 17.04 -4.71
N CYS A 176 0.54 17.61 -3.52
CA CYS A 176 -0.58 18.50 -3.22
C CYS A 176 -0.28 19.98 -3.55
N PHE A 177 0.94 20.31 -3.97
CA PHE A 177 1.28 21.67 -4.36
C PHE A 177 0.71 22.04 -5.72
N THR A 178 0.06 23.20 -5.78
CA THR A 178 -0.41 23.76 -7.05
C THR A 178 0.78 24.15 -7.93
N PRO A 179 0.89 23.61 -9.16
CA PRO A 179 1.90 24.02 -10.12
C PRO A 179 1.81 25.53 -10.42
N PRO A 180 2.93 26.21 -10.67
CA PRO A 180 2.90 27.62 -11.03
C PRO A 180 2.14 27.85 -12.34
N SER A 181 1.37 28.95 -12.40
CA SER A 181 0.49 29.28 -13.54
C SER A 181 1.23 29.55 -14.86
N THR A 182 2.56 29.60 -14.82
CA THR A 182 3.44 29.75 -15.99
C THR A 182 3.60 28.46 -16.80
N ILE A 183 3.24 27.31 -16.21
CA ILE A 183 3.32 25.99 -16.86
C ILE A 183 2.03 25.75 -17.65
N THR A 184 2.12 25.14 -18.83
CA THR A 184 0.94 24.75 -19.61
C THR A 184 0.27 23.54 -18.97
N ASP A 185 -1.03 23.37 -19.17
CA ASP A 185 -1.76 22.17 -18.72
C ASP A 185 -1.71 21.92 -17.20
N VAL A 186 -1.67 23.00 -16.39
CA VAL A 186 -1.63 22.94 -14.92
C VAL A 186 -2.67 21.98 -14.33
N LYS A 187 -3.88 21.94 -14.90
CA LYS A 187 -4.96 21.05 -14.45
C LYS A 187 -4.60 19.57 -14.64
N ASP A 188 -4.12 19.20 -15.83
CA ASP A 188 -3.71 17.83 -16.15
C ASP A 188 -2.52 17.40 -15.29
N ILE A 189 -1.52 18.28 -15.13
CA ILE A 189 -0.38 18.04 -14.26
C ILE A 189 -0.81 17.85 -12.79
N SER A 190 -1.72 18.69 -12.30
CA SER A 190 -2.22 18.59 -10.92
C SER A 190 -2.96 17.26 -10.70
N ALA A 191 -3.77 16.83 -11.67
CA ALA A 191 -4.42 15.53 -11.62
C ALA A 191 -3.37 14.39 -11.64
N LYS A 192 -2.41 14.41 -12.57
CA LYS A 192 -1.33 13.41 -12.66
C LYS A 192 -0.49 13.31 -11.38
N LEU A 193 -0.26 14.42 -10.68
CA LEU A 193 0.42 14.42 -9.38
C LEU A 193 -0.43 13.76 -8.30
N LEU A 194 -1.71 14.12 -8.21
CA LEU A 194 -2.61 13.56 -7.21
C LEU A 194 -2.82 12.06 -7.43
N MET A 195 -2.96 11.58 -8.66
CA MET A 195 -3.13 10.15 -8.97
C MET A 195 -1.99 9.29 -8.40
N ARG A 196 -0.77 9.84 -8.35
CA ARG A 196 0.39 9.14 -7.77
C ARG A 196 0.28 8.94 -6.26
N ALA A 197 -0.56 9.68 -5.54
CA ALA A 197 -0.76 9.43 -4.12
C ALA A 197 -1.50 8.10 -3.83
N LEU A 198 -2.20 7.52 -4.82
CA LEU A 198 -2.81 6.18 -4.72
C LEU A 198 -1.77 5.05 -4.64
N ILE A 199 -0.48 5.35 -4.83
CA ILE A 199 0.57 4.38 -4.53
C ILE A 199 0.59 3.98 -3.04
N HIS A 200 -0.03 4.79 -2.18
CA HIS A 200 -0.10 4.57 -0.74
C HIS A 200 -1.46 4.01 -0.27
N ARG A 201 -2.14 3.18 -1.08
CA ARG A 201 -3.39 2.49 -0.69
C ARG A 201 -3.26 1.70 0.61
N GLU A 202 -2.05 1.26 0.98
CA GLU A 202 -1.81 0.54 2.23
C GLU A 202 -2.30 1.27 3.49
N PHE A 203 -2.42 2.61 3.50
CA PHE A 203 -2.91 3.35 4.67
C PHE A 203 -4.31 2.94 5.11
N ALA A 204 -5.15 2.48 4.18
CA ALA A 204 -6.52 2.10 4.50
C ALA A 204 -6.59 0.82 5.33
N LEU A 205 -5.68 -0.13 5.06
CA LEU A 205 -5.61 -1.39 5.79
C LEU A 205 -5.08 -1.14 7.22
N ILE A 206 -4.29 -0.08 7.42
CA ILE A 206 -3.84 0.36 8.75
C ILE A 206 -5.00 0.96 9.59
N SER A 207 -6.07 1.47 8.97
CA SER A 207 -7.25 2.00 9.69
C SER A 207 -8.32 0.94 10.06
N MET A 208 -8.10 -0.34 9.77
CA MET A 208 -9.05 -1.40 10.15
C MET A 208 -9.21 -1.58 11.66
N TRP A 209 -8.19 -1.24 12.44
CA TRP A 209 -8.18 -1.44 13.89
C TRP A 209 -9.21 -0.56 14.60
N ARG A 210 -10.08 -1.19 15.40
CA ARG A 210 -11.11 -0.54 16.22
C ARG A 210 -10.53 0.07 17.50
N VAL A 211 -9.62 1.01 17.34
CA VAL A 211 -8.97 1.72 18.44
C VAL A 211 -9.29 3.22 18.41
N PRO A 212 -9.36 3.95 19.54
CA PRO A 212 -9.79 5.35 19.54
C PRO A 212 -8.84 6.30 18.80
N ALA A 213 -7.53 6.00 18.79
CA ALA A 213 -6.54 6.84 18.13
C ALA A 213 -6.45 6.52 16.64
N MET A 214 -6.62 7.51 15.78
CA MET A 214 -6.37 7.35 14.35
C MET A 214 -4.87 7.16 14.10
N PRO A 215 -4.46 6.22 13.22
CA PRO A 215 -3.07 6.10 12.81
C PRO A 215 -2.56 7.43 12.22
N ILE A 216 -1.45 7.95 12.78
CA ILE A 216 -0.97 9.30 12.46
C ILE A 216 -0.71 9.52 10.96
N GLY A 217 -0.19 8.51 10.25
CA GLY A 217 0.10 8.64 8.82
C GLY A 217 -1.17 8.72 7.97
N ALA A 218 -2.21 7.94 8.31
CA ALA A 218 -3.50 8.04 7.63
C ALA A 218 -4.17 9.40 7.88
N HIS A 219 -4.13 9.88 9.13
CA HIS A 219 -4.64 11.21 9.48
C HIS A 219 -3.94 12.33 8.69
N GLU A 220 -2.60 12.32 8.69
CA GLU A 220 -1.80 13.33 8.00
C GLU A 220 -2.03 13.30 6.49
N LEU A 221 -2.08 12.10 5.89
CA LEU A 221 -2.35 11.90 4.46
C LEU A 221 -3.65 12.61 4.03
N LEU A 222 -4.73 12.37 4.75
CA LEU A 222 -6.04 12.94 4.43
C LEU A 222 -6.06 14.45 4.59
N SER A 223 -5.37 14.96 5.61
CA SER A 223 -5.26 16.39 5.83
C SER A 223 -4.63 17.10 4.63
N PHE A 224 -3.66 16.47 3.96
CA PHE A 224 -3.03 17.02 2.75
C PHE A 224 -3.90 16.89 1.51
N LEU A 225 -4.67 15.80 1.39
CA LEU A 225 -5.49 15.53 0.21
C LEU A 225 -6.84 16.26 0.21
N ALA A 226 -7.34 16.70 1.37
CA ALA A 226 -8.68 17.29 1.50
C ALA A 226 -8.93 18.47 0.54
N GLU A 227 -8.05 19.47 0.53
CA GLU A 227 -8.22 20.66 -0.31
C GLU A 227 -7.96 20.38 -1.81
N PRO A 228 -6.87 19.69 -2.22
CA PRO A 228 -6.65 19.34 -3.62
C PRO A 228 -7.78 18.51 -4.24
N LEU A 229 -8.36 17.56 -3.50
CA LEU A 229 -9.47 16.74 -3.98
C LEU A 229 -10.74 17.57 -4.19
N LYS A 230 -11.03 18.51 -3.28
CA LYS A 230 -12.15 19.43 -3.43
C LYS A 230 -12.01 20.25 -4.72
N GLN A 231 -10.84 20.82 -4.97
CA GLN A 231 -10.58 21.62 -6.17
C GLN A 231 -10.75 20.83 -7.48
N LEU A 232 -10.33 19.56 -7.51
CA LEU A 232 -10.51 18.71 -8.69
C LEU A 232 -11.97 18.27 -8.89
N SER A 233 -12.70 18.00 -7.80
CA SER A 233 -14.10 17.55 -7.86
C SER A 233 -15.04 18.60 -8.44
N GLU A 234 -14.70 19.88 -8.35
CA GLU A 234 -15.49 20.99 -8.86
C GLU A 234 -15.39 21.14 -10.41
N THR A 235 -14.48 20.40 -11.09
CA THR A 235 -14.30 20.45 -12.56
C THR A 235 -14.14 19.07 -13.23
N PRO A 236 -15.16 18.20 -13.20
CA PRO A 236 -15.05 16.81 -13.65
C PRO A 236 -14.97 16.63 -15.19
N ASP A 237 -15.54 17.52 -15.98
CA ASP A 237 -15.77 17.32 -17.43
C ASP A 237 -14.54 17.48 -18.35
N THR A 238 -13.32 17.51 -17.80
CA THR A 238 -12.09 17.82 -18.57
C THR A 238 -11.00 16.74 -18.51
N PHE A 239 -11.22 15.61 -17.85
CA PHE A 239 -10.18 14.60 -17.62
C PHE A 239 -10.38 13.32 -18.43
N GLU A 240 -9.28 12.64 -18.76
CA GLU A 240 -9.30 11.29 -19.36
C GLU A 240 -9.95 10.27 -18.40
N ASP A 241 -10.54 9.19 -18.96
CA ASP A 241 -11.30 8.20 -18.20
C ASP A 241 -10.50 7.59 -17.03
N TYR A 242 -9.22 7.26 -17.25
CA TYR A 242 -8.33 6.74 -16.21
C TYR A 242 -8.08 7.74 -15.05
N VAL A 243 -8.02 9.04 -15.35
CA VAL A 243 -7.85 10.09 -14.33
C VAL A 243 -9.13 10.23 -13.50
N SER A 244 -10.30 10.12 -14.14
CA SER A 244 -11.61 10.16 -13.49
C SER A 244 -11.78 9.04 -12.47
N GLU A 245 -11.36 7.81 -12.80
CA GLU A 245 -11.51 6.66 -11.90
C GLU A 245 -10.57 6.70 -10.71
N ASN A 246 -9.33 7.12 -10.92
CA ASN A 246 -8.41 7.31 -9.81
C ASN A 246 -8.90 8.44 -8.88
N LEU A 247 -9.56 9.49 -9.42
CA LEU A 247 -10.14 10.57 -8.60
C LEU A 247 -11.33 10.05 -7.80
N LYS A 248 -12.15 9.20 -8.42
CA LYS A 248 -13.21 8.47 -7.71
C LYS A 248 -12.63 7.60 -6.59
N GLU A 249 -11.53 6.89 -6.83
CA GLU A 249 -10.89 6.06 -5.80
C GLU A 249 -10.48 6.91 -4.59
N PHE A 250 -9.94 8.11 -4.79
CA PHE A 250 -9.64 9.01 -3.69
C PHE A 250 -10.87 9.49 -2.92
N GLN A 251 -11.96 9.79 -3.63
CA GLN A 251 -13.22 10.19 -2.98
C GLN A 251 -13.75 9.04 -2.12
N ASP A 252 -13.73 7.82 -2.65
CA ASP A 252 -14.07 6.61 -1.92
C ASP A 252 -13.21 6.48 -0.65
N TRP A 253 -11.89 6.69 -0.76
CA TRP A 253 -11.01 6.68 0.40
C TRP A 253 -11.33 7.77 1.42
N SER A 254 -11.53 9.01 0.97
CA SER A 254 -11.89 10.13 1.84
C SER A 254 -13.20 9.88 2.60
N GLU A 255 -14.19 9.30 1.96
CA GLU A 255 -15.46 8.89 2.58
C GLU A 255 -15.23 7.82 3.66
N TYR A 256 -14.46 6.78 3.35
CA TYR A 256 -14.15 5.70 4.29
C TYR A 256 -13.45 6.21 5.55
N TYR A 257 -12.42 7.05 5.40
CA TYR A 257 -11.73 7.60 6.55
C TYR A 257 -12.59 8.59 7.35
N SER A 258 -13.53 9.27 6.71
CA SER A 258 -14.52 10.10 7.43
C SER A 258 -15.40 9.22 8.32
N CYS A 259 -15.84 8.05 7.83
CA CYS A 259 -16.57 7.07 8.63
C CYS A 259 -15.71 6.49 9.77
N ASP A 260 -14.43 6.17 9.49
CA ASP A 260 -13.49 5.71 10.51
C ASP A 260 -13.28 6.77 11.61
N ALA A 261 -13.14 8.05 11.23
CA ALA A 261 -12.93 9.15 12.17
C ALA A 261 -14.14 9.35 13.10
N THR A 262 -15.37 9.30 12.59
CA THR A 262 -16.58 9.44 13.42
C THR A 262 -16.77 8.24 14.35
N TYR A 263 -16.53 7.02 13.87
CA TYR A 263 -16.51 5.83 14.72
C TYR A 263 -15.49 5.94 15.85
N ARG A 264 -14.25 6.35 15.56
CA ARG A 264 -13.20 6.52 16.58
C ARG A 264 -13.56 7.61 17.59
N ASN A 265 -14.19 8.69 17.13
CA ASN A 265 -14.67 9.76 18.01
C ASN A 265 -15.76 9.24 18.96
N TRP A 266 -16.74 8.50 18.44
CA TRP A 266 -17.74 7.82 19.26
C TRP A 266 -17.11 6.85 20.26
N LEU A 267 -16.23 5.96 19.81
CA LEU A 267 -15.55 4.97 20.66
C LEU A 267 -14.76 5.64 21.79
N LYS A 268 -14.11 6.77 21.50
CA LYS A 268 -13.40 7.57 22.52
C LYS A 268 -14.35 8.10 23.59
N ILE A 269 -15.55 8.56 23.20
CA ILE A 269 -16.57 9.05 24.13
C ILE A 269 -17.11 7.88 24.96
N GLU A 270 -17.44 6.76 24.34
CA GLU A 270 -17.95 5.57 25.04
C GLU A 270 -16.97 5.04 26.08
N LEU A 271 -15.69 4.91 25.73
CA LEU A 271 -14.67 4.45 26.67
C LEU A 271 -14.50 5.41 27.85
N ALA A 272 -14.55 6.73 27.61
CA ALA A 272 -14.49 7.72 28.69
C ALA A 272 -15.72 7.65 29.59
N ASN A 273 -16.91 7.41 29.02
CA ASN A 273 -18.13 7.23 29.78
C ASN A 273 -18.10 5.94 30.62
N ALA A 274 -17.52 4.86 30.09
CA ALA A 274 -17.40 3.57 30.78
C ALA A 274 -16.49 3.61 32.03
N GLU A 275 -15.59 4.60 32.14
CA GLU A 275 -14.77 4.83 33.34
C GLU A 275 -15.56 5.45 34.50
N VAL A 276 -16.76 5.98 34.22
CA VAL A 276 -17.65 6.64 35.19
C VAL A 276 -18.85 5.74 35.48
N SER A 277 -19.34 5.74 36.72
CA SER A 277 -20.54 4.95 37.03
C SER A 277 -21.79 5.51 36.33
N ALA A 278 -22.73 4.64 35.94
CA ALA A 278 -23.92 5.02 35.17
C ALA A 278 -24.80 6.09 35.86
N ASP A 279 -24.75 6.14 37.20
CA ASP A 279 -25.48 7.08 38.05
C ASP A 279 -24.78 8.46 38.15
N GLU A 280 -23.48 8.52 37.87
CA GLU A 280 -22.67 9.75 37.90
C GLU A 280 -22.52 10.42 36.53
N LEU A 281 -22.85 9.70 35.46
CA LEU A 281 -22.83 10.20 34.08
C LEU A 281 -23.86 11.32 33.87
N SER A 282 -23.38 12.48 33.42
CA SER A 282 -24.21 13.65 33.16
C SER A 282 -25.12 13.44 31.95
N VAL A 283 -26.23 14.17 31.89
CA VAL A 283 -27.15 14.14 30.73
C VAL A 283 -26.42 14.60 29.47
N GLU A 284 -25.53 15.57 29.58
CA GLU A 284 -24.71 16.08 28.47
C GLU A 284 -23.73 15.03 27.95
N GLU A 285 -23.16 14.19 28.82
CA GLU A 285 -22.24 13.11 28.44
C GLU A 285 -22.97 11.98 27.69
N LYS A 286 -24.15 11.59 28.20
CA LYS A 286 -25.05 10.64 27.53
C LYS A 286 -25.51 11.16 26.17
N GLN A 287 -25.91 12.43 26.11
CA GLN A 287 -26.35 13.05 24.86
C GLN A 287 -25.21 13.15 23.83
N ARG A 288 -23.98 13.43 24.27
CA ARG A 288 -22.80 13.50 23.41
C ARG A 288 -22.49 12.15 22.76
N ALA A 289 -22.56 11.06 23.54
CA ALA A 289 -22.42 9.69 23.04
C ALA A 289 -23.48 9.37 21.97
N ILE A 290 -24.76 9.64 22.26
CA ILE A 290 -25.87 9.40 21.32
C ILE A 290 -25.69 10.20 20.02
N MET A 291 -25.28 11.47 20.11
CA MET A 291 -25.05 12.29 18.91
C MET A 291 -23.90 11.75 18.05
N ALA A 292 -22.77 11.38 18.67
CA ALA A 292 -21.63 10.82 17.95
C ALA A 292 -21.96 9.45 17.33
N ALA A 293 -22.76 8.63 18.02
CA ALA A 293 -23.25 7.36 17.51
C ALA A 293 -24.12 7.54 16.25
N LYS A 294 -25.09 8.46 16.30
CA LYS A 294 -25.96 8.78 15.16
C LYS A 294 -25.16 9.31 13.96
N GLU A 295 -24.24 10.23 14.20
CA GLU A 295 -23.34 10.75 13.14
C GLU A 295 -22.51 9.62 12.50
N THR A 296 -22.01 8.68 13.30
CA THR A 296 -21.25 7.52 12.81
C THR A 296 -22.11 6.63 11.91
N LEU A 297 -23.34 6.33 12.33
CA LEU A 297 -24.27 5.51 11.54
C LEU A 297 -24.70 6.23 10.26
N ASP A 298 -25.05 7.51 10.33
CA ASP A 298 -25.49 8.29 9.17
C ASP A 298 -24.41 8.30 8.07
N LEU A 299 -23.15 8.59 8.42
CA LEU A 299 -22.05 8.58 7.45
C LEU A 299 -21.74 7.18 6.91
N SER A 300 -21.75 6.17 7.78
CA SER A 300 -21.46 4.79 7.36
C SER A 300 -22.55 4.25 6.42
N PHE A 301 -23.81 4.57 6.67
CA PHE A 301 -24.93 4.23 5.78
C PHE A 301 -24.84 4.94 4.44
N LEU A 302 -24.43 6.22 4.41
CA LEU A 302 -24.19 6.93 3.15
C LEU A 302 -23.11 6.25 2.29
N LEU A 303 -22.09 5.66 2.91
CA LEU A 303 -21.06 4.89 2.21
C LEU A 303 -21.58 3.53 1.74
N LEU A 304 -22.32 2.81 2.59
CA LEU A 304 -22.77 1.44 2.35
C LEU A 304 -23.94 1.34 1.35
N LEU A 305 -24.86 2.30 1.33
CA LEU A 305 -26.07 2.29 0.51
C LEU A 305 -25.89 2.89 -0.90
N ARG A 306 -24.65 3.03 -1.39
CA ARG A 306 -24.37 3.64 -2.70
C ARG A 306 -24.76 2.68 -3.84
N GLU A 307 -25.92 2.93 -4.47
CA GLU A 307 -26.40 2.09 -5.60
C GLU A 307 -25.62 2.32 -6.90
N ARG A 308 -25.39 3.58 -7.30
CA ARG A 308 -24.81 3.92 -8.63
C ARG A 308 -23.29 3.84 -8.69
N ASN A 309 -22.64 3.96 -7.54
CA ASN A 309 -21.19 4.02 -7.39
C ASN A 309 -20.78 3.32 -6.09
N PRO A 310 -20.83 1.98 -6.04
CA PRO A 310 -20.40 1.29 -4.83
C PRO A 310 -18.90 1.50 -4.60
N TRP A 311 -18.54 1.52 -3.32
CA TRP A 311 -17.21 1.92 -2.82
C TRP A 311 -16.08 1.04 -3.37
N LEU A 312 -15.05 1.64 -3.99
CA LEU A 312 -13.88 0.96 -4.58
C LEU A 312 -14.21 -0.11 -5.65
N ILE A 313 -15.30 0.06 -6.41
CA ILE A 313 -15.53 -0.72 -7.63
C ILE A 313 -14.83 -0.03 -8.80
N SER A 314 -13.83 -0.71 -9.37
CA SER A 314 -13.24 -0.35 -10.67
C SER A 314 -14.28 -0.52 -11.77
N ARG A 315 -14.40 0.50 -12.63
CA ARG A 315 -15.20 0.41 -13.86
C ARG A 315 -14.36 0.00 -15.07
N VAL A 316 -13.04 -0.11 -14.88
CA VAL A 316 -12.10 -0.44 -15.93
C VAL A 316 -12.15 -1.93 -16.26
N GLU A 317 -12.69 -2.23 -17.42
CA GLU A 317 -12.44 -3.49 -18.14
C GLU A 317 -11.11 -3.38 -18.93
N HIS A 318 -9.97 -3.12 -18.27
CA HIS A 318 -8.68 -3.19 -18.97
C HIS A 318 -8.26 -4.65 -19.05
N ILE A 319 -8.84 -5.36 -20.03
CA ILE A 319 -8.14 -6.48 -20.65
C ILE A 319 -6.96 -5.83 -21.37
N SER A 320 -5.75 -6.00 -20.86
CA SER A 320 -4.54 -5.60 -21.59
C SER A 320 -4.63 -6.24 -22.98
N GLU A 321 -4.72 -5.44 -24.04
CA GLU A 321 -4.75 -5.91 -25.44
C GLU A 321 -3.39 -6.53 -25.86
N SER A 322 -2.40 -6.51 -24.97
CA SER A 322 -1.12 -7.19 -25.09
C SER A 322 -1.27 -8.70 -24.91
N MET A 323 -0.73 -9.49 -25.83
CA MET A 323 -0.76 -10.95 -25.79
C MET A 323 -0.33 -11.52 -24.42
N GLU A 324 -1.29 -12.18 -23.76
CA GLU A 324 -1.18 -13.18 -22.68
C GLU A 324 -0.31 -12.82 -21.44
N PRO A 325 -0.71 -11.86 -20.59
CA PRO A 325 -0.35 -11.93 -19.18
C PRO A 325 -1.01 -13.18 -18.58
N LEU A 326 -0.20 -14.18 -18.21
CA LEU A 326 -0.70 -15.46 -17.68
C LEU A 326 -0.87 -15.44 -16.17
N PHE A 327 -0.18 -14.55 -15.45
CA PHE A 327 -0.14 -14.60 -13.99
C PHE A 327 -0.40 -13.23 -13.36
N LEU A 328 -0.96 -13.27 -12.15
CA LEU A 328 -1.13 -12.15 -11.24
C LEU A 328 -0.18 -12.31 -10.07
N GLU A 329 0.41 -11.22 -9.62
CA GLU A 329 1.29 -11.17 -8.46
C GLU A 329 0.85 -10.10 -7.48
N LEU A 330 0.75 -10.44 -6.19
CA LEU A 330 0.53 -9.54 -5.08
C LEU A 330 1.76 -9.55 -4.18
N HIS A 331 2.40 -8.40 -4.04
CA HIS A 331 3.62 -8.21 -3.26
C HIS A 331 3.27 -7.37 -2.04
N ALA A 332 3.61 -7.86 -0.85
CA ALA A 332 3.42 -7.14 0.39
C ALA A 332 4.70 -7.15 1.24
N THR A 333 4.98 -6.02 1.90
CA THR A 333 5.90 -5.95 3.03
C THR A 333 5.09 -5.70 4.27
N ALA A 334 5.26 -6.52 5.30
CA ALA A 334 4.47 -6.45 6.51
C ALA A 334 5.28 -6.81 7.76
N MET A 335 4.80 -6.39 8.92
CA MET A 335 5.23 -6.90 10.22
C MET A 335 4.18 -7.85 10.79
N LEU A 336 4.62 -8.80 11.60
CA LEU A 336 3.72 -9.67 12.34
C LEU A 336 3.33 -9.01 13.66
N ARG A 337 2.03 -8.91 13.94
CA ARG A 337 1.49 -8.30 15.15
C ARG A 337 0.72 -9.33 15.96
N LEU A 338 1.13 -9.50 17.22
CA LEU A 338 0.40 -10.33 18.17
C LEU A 338 -0.93 -9.67 18.56
N PRO A 339 -1.91 -10.44 19.05
CA PRO A 339 -3.14 -9.89 19.62
C PRO A 339 -2.91 -8.88 20.75
N SER A 340 -1.78 -8.96 21.45
CA SER A 340 -1.37 -8.00 22.47
C SER A 340 -1.01 -6.62 21.91
N GLY A 341 -0.83 -6.49 20.59
CA GLY A 341 -0.29 -5.29 19.96
C GLY A 341 1.24 -5.21 20.02
N GLU A 342 1.93 -6.29 20.36
CA GLU A 342 3.40 -6.39 20.27
C GLU A 342 3.84 -6.93 18.91
N SER A 343 5.01 -6.51 18.45
CA SER A 343 5.58 -7.01 17.18
C SER A 343 6.28 -8.33 17.39
N MET A 344 5.94 -9.33 16.57
CA MET A 344 6.59 -10.63 16.55
C MET A 344 7.78 -10.61 15.59
N CYS A 345 8.97 -10.93 16.09
CA CYS A 345 10.16 -11.06 15.24
C CYS A 345 10.01 -12.30 14.34
N PRO A 346 10.15 -12.18 13.02
CA PRO A 346 10.11 -13.33 12.14
C PRO A 346 11.41 -14.13 12.24
N ASP A 347 11.29 -15.46 12.14
CA ASP A 347 12.40 -16.38 11.91
C ASP A 347 12.04 -17.35 10.79
N ALA A 348 12.98 -18.22 10.40
CA ALA A 348 12.76 -19.17 9.31
C ALA A 348 11.58 -20.14 9.56
N THR A 349 11.33 -20.51 10.82
CA THR A 349 10.22 -21.37 11.21
C THR A 349 8.89 -20.62 11.10
N VAL A 350 8.84 -19.37 11.58
CA VAL A 350 7.68 -18.49 11.47
C VAL A 350 7.34 -18.22 10.00
N CYS A 351 8.34 -17.90 9.16
CA CYS A 351 8.12 -17.70 7.73
C CYS A 351 7.58 -18.96 7.04
N ALA A 352 8.11 -20.15 7.36
CA ALA A 352 7.61 -21.40 6.81
C ALA A 352 6.17 -21.72 7.25
N ALA A 353 5.85 -21.48 8.54
CA ALA A 353 4.51 -21.67 9.06
C ALA A 353 3.51 -20.68 8.43
N LEU A 354 3.90 -19.41 8.29
CA LEU A 354 3.10 -18.38 7.66
C LEU A 354 2.85 -18.68 6.18
N MET A 355 3.89 -19.09 5.45
CA MET A 355 3.77 -19.53 4.05
C MET A 355 2.76 -20.68 3.91
N SER A 356 2.86 -21.69 4.78
CA SER A 356 1.91 -22.82 4.80
C SER A 356 0.49 -22.38 5.15
N ALA A 357 0.32 -21.42 6.06
CA ALA A 357 -0.98 -20.94 6.49
C ALA A 357 -1.65 -20.07 5.40
N LEU A 358 -0.90 -19.19 4.75
CA LEU A 358 -1.35 -18.41 3.59
C LEU A 358 -1.75 -19.34 2.45
N TYR A 359 -0.92 -20.34 2.13
CA TYR A 359 -1.26 -21.34 1.12
C TYR A 359 -2.55 -22.11 1.47
N SER A 360 -2.73 -22.47 2.74
CA SER A 360 -3.94 -23.19 3.22
C SER A 360 -5.19 -22.30 3.30
N SER A 361 -5.04 -20.97 3.21
CA SER A 361 -6.16 -20.02 3.28
C SER A 361 -6.88 -19.88 1.94
N ALA A 362 -6.29 -20.36 0.85
CA ALA A 362 -7.01 -20.58 -0.40
C ALA A 362 -8.06 -21.70 -0.16
N THR A 363 -9.35 -21.35 -0.14
CA THR A 363 -10.40 -22.30 0.21
C THR A 363 -10.56 -23.39 -0.86
N GLU A 364 -10.93 -24.60 -0.43
CA GLU A 364 -11.18 -25.75 -1.33
C GLU A 364 -12.26 -25.47 -2.39
N GLU A 365 -13.20 -24.56 -2.10
CA GLU A 365 -14.31 -24.16 -2.97
C GLU A 365 -13.83 -23.21 -4.08
N VAL A 366 -13.00 -22.22 -3.75
CA VAL A 366 -12.38 -21.32 -4.75
C VAL A 366 -11.53 -22.16 -5.70
N VAL A 367 -10.65 -23.02 -5.19
CA VAL A 367 -9.81 -23.89 -6.04
C VAL A 367 -10.65 -24.86 -6.88
N SER A 368 -11.76 -25.41 -6.33
CA SER A 368 -12.63 -26.36 -7.04
C SER A 368 -13.51 -25.71 -8.11
N GLU A 369 -14.04 -24.51 -7.88
CA GLU A 369 -14.78 -23.73 -8.90
C GLU A 369 -13.86 -23.32 -10.06
N HIS A 370 -12.61 -22.98 -9.75
CA HIS A 370 -11.59 -22.63 -10.76
C HIS A 370 -11.18 -23.85 -11.60
N LEU A 371 -11.04 -25.03 -10.98
CA LEU A 371 -10.75 -26.30 -11.65
C LEU A 371 -11.89 -26.80 -12.56
N THR A 372 -13.14 -26.50 -12.21
CA THR A 372 -14.33 -26.96 -12.95
C THR A 372 -14.77 -25.99 -14.06
N ARG A 373 -14.59 -24.67 -13.87
CA ARG A 373 -14.87 -23.65 -14.91
C ARG A 373 -13.98 -23.78 -16.13
N ASP A 374 -12.73 -24.22 -15.96
CA ASP A 374 -11.75 -24.37 -17.06
C ASP A 374 -11.90 -25.69 -17.84
N GLY A 375 -12.91 -26.51 -17.51
CA GLY A 375 -13.22 -27.77 -18.22
C GLY A 375 -12.11 -28.84 -18.19
N MET A 376 -11.08 -28.66 -17.36
CA MET A 376 -9.84 -29.44 -17.44
C MET A 376 -9.85 -30.74 -16.63
N ILE A 377 -10.65 -30.85 -15.56
CA ILE A 377 -10.60 -31.99 -14.63
C ILE A 377 -12.02 -32.34 -14.13
N SER A 378 -12.37 -33.63 -14.09
CA SER A 378 -13.67 -34.08 -13.55
C SER A 378 -13.70 -34.01 -12.00
N SER A 379 -14.87 -33.83 -11.38
CA SER A 379 -15.00 -33.77 -9.90
C SER A 379 -14.36 -34.96 -9.16
N ASN A 380 -14.23 -36.12 -9.82
CA ASN A 380 -13.59 -37.31 -9.29
C ASN A 380 -12.05 -37.23 -9.24
N GLU A 381 -11.43 -36.52 -10.17
CA GLU A 381 -9.97 -36.32 -10.21
C GLU A 381 -9.53 -35.24 -9.20
N VAL A 382 -10.38 -34.24 -8.95
CA VAL A 382 -10.20 -33.29 -7.83
C VAL A 382 -10.20 -34.03 -6.50
N MET A 383 -11.09 -35.02 -6.32
CA MET A 383 -11.15 -35.84 -5.12
C MET A 383 -9.89 -36.73 -4.93
N LEU A 384 -9.32 -37.26 -6.02
CA LEU A 384 -8.07 -38.05 -5.98
C LEU A 384 -6.85 -37.19 -5.61
N LEU A 385 -6.79 -35.94 -6.09
CA LEU A 385 -5.76 -34.97 -5.71
C LEU A 385 -5.82 -34.64 -4.21
N LYS A 386 -7.03 -34.44 -3.67
CA LYS A 386 -7.28 -34.22 -2.23
C LYS A 386 -6.79 -35.37 -1.35
N ILE A 387 -6.92 -36.62 -1.83
CA ILE A 387 -6.43 -37.81 -1.11
C ILE A 387 -4.89 -37.83 -1.10
N LEU A 388 -4.25 -37.51 -2.23
CA LEU A 388 -2.80 -37.51 -2.36
C LEU A 388 -2.11 -36.41 -1.53
N GLU A 389 -2.70 -35.22 -1.43
CA GLU A 389 -2.18 -34.12 -0.61
C GLU A 389 -2.22 -34.45 0.89
N ARG A 390 -3.33 -34.98 1.39
CA ARG A 390 -3.46 -35.43 2.78
C ARG A 390 -2.48 -36.55 3.11
N VAL A 391 -2.25 -37.47 2.17
CA VAL A 391 -1.24 -38.53 2.32
C VAL A 391 0.17 -37.93 2.36
N TRP A 392 0.49 -36.92 1.55
CA TRP A 392 1.82 -36.29 1.55
C TRP A 392 2.14 -35.52 2.83
N VAL A 393 1.21 -34.69 3.33
CA VAL A 393 1.40 -33.97 4.62
C VAL A 393 1.60 -34.96 5.76
N THR A 394 0.83 -36.05 5.77
CA THR A 394 0.92 -37.10 6.79
C THR A 394 2.22 -37.89 6.68
N VAL A 395 2.65 -38.26 5.46
CA VAL A 395 3.90 -39.00 5.21
C VAL A 395 5.12 -38.12 5.46
N GLY A 396 5.09 -36.83 5.10
CA GLY A 396 6.16 -35.87 5.38
C GLY A 396 6.35 -35.61 6.88
N LEU A 397 5.26 -35.54 7.65
CA LEU A 397 5.32 -35.50 9.12
C LEU A 397 5.87 -36.80 9.71
N LEU A 398 5.44 -37.96 9.20
CA LEU A 398 5.89 -39.28 9.65
C LEU A 398 7.37 -39.53 9.34
N VAL A 399 7.89 -39.05 8.21
CA VAL A 399 9.32 -39.15 7.86
C VAL A 399 10.16 -38.30 8.82
N ARG A 400 9.72 -37.07 9.14
CA ARG A 400 10.40 -36.23 10.15
C ARG A 400 10.36 -36.84 11.56
N LEU A 401 9.22 -37.39 11.97
CA LEU A 401 9.06 -38.07 13.27
C LEU A 401 9.83 -39.41 13.37
N SER A 402 10.11 -40.05 12.22
CA SER A 402 10.90 -41.28 12.14
C SER A 402 12.41 -41.02 12.22
N GLU A 403 12.88 -39.86 11.73
CA GLU A 403 14.28 -39.42 11.87
C GLU A 403 14.65 -39.12 13.34
N GLU A 404 13.68 -38.75 14.18
CA GLU A 404 13.89 -38.55 15.62
C GLU A 404 13.95 -39.86 16.44
N ASN A 405 13.46 -40.99 15.91
CA ASN A 405 13.26 -42.24 16.68
C ASN A 405 14.19 -43.42 16.32
N GLY A 406 15.35 -43.16 15.70
CA GLY A 406 16.43 -44.13 15.59
C GLY A 406 16.27 -45.22 14.49
N PRO A 407 17.34 -46.00 14.23
CA PRO A 407 17.61 -46.53 12.89
C PRO A 407 16.75 -47.71 12.43
N SER A 408 15.92 -48.31 13.29
CA SER A 408 15.17 -49.52 12.94
C SER A 408 13.84 -49.27 12.23
N SER A 409 13.31 -48.03 12.25
CA SER A 409 12.12 -47.61 11.48
C SER A 409 12.47 -47.14 10.05
N SER A 410 13.72 -46.71 9.83
CA SER A 410 14.21 -46.10 8.58
C SER A 410 14.09 -46.99 7.34
N MET A 411 14.15 -48.31 7.52
CA MET A 411 14.31 -49.24 6.38
C MET A 411 12.98 -49.57 5.69
N TYR A 412 11.85 -49.53 6.40
CA TYR A 412 10.53 -49.83 5.83
C TYR A 412 9.96 -48.63 5.05
N TRP A 413 10.24 -47.40 5.48
CA TRP A 413 9.80 -46.18 4.81
C TRP A 413 10.71 -45.77 3.64
N LYS A 414 12.00 -46.14 3.66
CA LYS A 414 12.90 -45.95 2.51
C LYS A 414 12.44 -46.71 1.26
N GLY A 415 11.79 -47.87 1.40
CA GLY A 415 11.29 -48.66 0.27
C GLY A 415 10.11 -48.01 -0.47
N ILE A 416 9.32 -47.18 0.21
CA ILE A 416 8.21 -46.42 -0.41
C ILE A 416 8.74 -45.15 -1.10
N ALA A 417 9.83 -44.57 -0.60
CA ALA A 417 10.47 -43.39 -1.19
C ALA A 417 11.31 -43.69 -2.46
N THR A 418 11.62 -44.95 -2.76
CA THR A 418 12.49 -45.33 -3.89
C THR A 418 11.77 -45.77 -5.16
N HIS A 419 10.44 -45.62 -5.26
CA HIS A 419 9.75 -45.84 -6.53
C HIS A 419 9.93 -44.59 -7.43
N GLU A 420 11.05 -44.53 -8.16
CA GLU A 420 11.45 -43.42 -9.06
C GLU A 420 10.35 -42.99 -10.06
N LEU A 421 9.44 -43.89 -10.43
CA LEU A 421 8.30 -43.59 -11.30
C LEU A 421 7.18 -42.77 -10.64
N TRP A 422 7.07 -42.80 -9.31
CA TRP A 422 6.11 -42.00 -8.54
C TRP A 422 6.72 -40.67 -8.13
N SER A 423 8.01 -40.60 -7.78
CA SER A 423 8.65 -39.33 -7.42
C SER A 423 8.69 -38.37 -8.60
N ASP A 424 9.01 -38.82 -9.82
CA ASP A 424 9.08 -37.90 -10.96
C ASP A 424 7.70 -37.43 -11.40
N ARG A 425 6.70 -38.32 -11.50
CA ARG A 425 5.33 -37.90 -11.87
C ARG A 425 4.64 -37.06 -10.80
N LEU A 426 4.87 -37.31 -9.51
CA LEU A 426 4.36 -36.46 -8.42
C LEU A 426 5.16 -35.17 -8.27
N PHE A 427 6.47 -35.15 -8.53
CA PHE A 427 7.25 -33.91 -8.58
C PHE A 427 6.83 -33.05 -9.77
N TYR A 428 6.55 -33.65 -10.94
CA TYR A 428 5.93 -32.95 -12.08
C TYR A 428 4.46 -32.57 -11.84
N LEU A 429 3.72 -33.25 -10.96
CA LEU A 429 2.38 -32.84 -10.53
C LEU A 429 2.41 -31.75 -9.47
N ASN A 430 3.37 -31.78 -8.52
CA ASN A 430 3.53 -30.77 -7.47
C ASN A 430 4.19 -29.50 -8.03
N LEU A 431 5.16 -29.62 -8.94
CA LEU A 431 5.55 -28.52 -9.83
C LEU A 431 4.38 -28.14 -10.74
N GLY A 432 3.61 -29.07 -11.28
CA GLY A 432 2.48 -28.78 -12.18
C GLY A 432 1.31 -28.06 -11.51
N LEU A 433 1.10 -28.26 -10.21
CA LEU A 433 0.08 -27.63 -9.37
C LEU A 433 0.59 -26.36 -8.70
N SER A 434 1.86 -26.32 -8.25
CA SER A 434 2.54 -25.10 -7.79
C SER A 434 2.76 -24.09 -8.93
N VAL A 435 2.88 -24.57 -10.18
CA VAL A 435 2.92 -23.74 -11.41
C VAL A 435 1.52 -23.31 -11.87
N ARG A 436 0.42 -23.87 -11.35
CA ARG A 436 -0.95 -23.53 -11.80
C ARG A 436 -1.87 -22.87 -10.76
N TYR A 437 -1.64 -23.04 -9.45
CA TYR A 437 -2.63 -22.61 -8.43
C TYR A 437 -2.12 -21.68 -7.33
N GLY A 438 -0.87 -21.23 -7.36
CA GLY A 438 -0.40 -20.31 -6.34
C GLY A 438 1.05 -20.55 -5.93
N HIS A 439 1.96 -19.65 -6.28
CA HIS A 439 3.25 -19.57 -5.62
C HIS A 439 3.13 -18.58 -4.46
N VAL A 440 3.27 -19.09 -3.24
CA VAL A 440 3.32 -18.29 -2.00
C VAL A 440 4.75 -18.30 -1.52
N ASN A 441 5.37 -17.13 -1.44
CA ASN A 441 6.69 -16.96 -0.85
C ASN A 441 6.63 -15.99 0.31
N VAL A 442 7.33 -16.34 1.39
CA VAL A 442 7.46 -15.54 2.61
C VAL A 442 8.93 -15.57 3.00
N ALA A 443 9.56 -14.40 3.05
CA ALA A 443 10.94 -14.25 3.45
C ALA A 443 11.09 -13.11 4.46
N ILE A 444 12.11 -13.18 5.31
CA ILE A 444 12.51 -12.04 6.15
C ILE A 444 13.08 -10.97 5.23
N SER A 445 12.68 -9.72 5.41
CA SER A 445 13.20 -8.64 4.59
C SER A 445 14.70 -8.47 4.81
N SER A 446 15.43 -8.30 3.71
CA SER A 446 16.87 -8.02 3.77
C SER A 446 17.20 -6.63 4.33
N LYS A 447 16.20 -5.73 4.37
CA LYS A 447 16.34 -4.34 4.82
C LYS A 447 15.96 -4.15 6.28
N ASP A 448 15.07 -4.98 6.80
CA ASP A 448 14.50 -4.87 8.14
C ASP A 448 14.21 -6.27 8.70
N SER A 449 14.90 -6.64 9.78
CA SER A 449 14.78 -7.96 10.40
C SER A 449 13.43 -8.22 11.08
N TYR A 450 12.61 -7.19 11.32
CA TYR A 450 11.25 -7.33 11.85
C TYR A 450 10.18 -7.40 10.76
N SER A 451 10.54 -7.07 9.52
CA SER A 451 9.62 -7.12 8.38
C SER A 451 9.76 -8.43 7.61
N ILE A 452 8.64 -8.87 7.03
CA ILE A 452 8.57 -9.97 6.07
C ILE A 452 8.17 -9.44 4.69
N GLU A 453 8.63 -10.12 3.65
CA GLU A 453 8.24 -9.94 2.27
C GLU A 453 7.37 -11.14 1.88
N VAL A 454 6.12 -10.86 1.49
CA VAL A 454 5.13 -11.84 1.05
C VAL A 454 4.88 -11.63 -0.44
N ILE A 455 5.06 -12.67 -1.23
CA ILE A 455 4.76 -12.67 -2.67
C ILE A 455 3.76 -13.79 -2.93
N LEU A 456 2.57 -13.42 -3.38
CA LEU A 456 1.55 -14.37 -3.84
C LEU A 456 1.46 -14.26 -5.37
N ARG A 457 1.44 -15.40 -6.06
CA ARG A 457 1.33 -15.43 -7.53
C ARG A 457 0.37 -16.50 -7.99
N CYS A 458 -0.66 -16.17 -8.76
CA CYS A 458 -1.61 -17.13 -9.31
C CYS A 458 -1.80 -16.94 -10.82
N LEU A 459 -2.42 -17.92 -11.49
CA LEU A 459 -2.81 -17.78 -12.89
C LEU A 459 -3.93 -16.73 -13.00
N ALA A 460 -3.84 -15.82 -13.97
CA ALA A 460 -4.90 -14.88 -14.28
C ALA A 460 -6.05 -15.66 -14.95
N VAL A 461 -7.18 -15.78 -14.27
CA VAL A 461 -8.38 -16.43 -14.78
C VAL A 461 -9.62 -15.54 -14.62
N GLU A 462 -10.72 -15.92 -15.25
CA GLU A 462 -11.96 -15.16 -15.18
C GLU A 462 -12.47 -15.06 -13.72
N GLY A 463 -12.71 -13.83 -13.26
CA GLY A 463 -13.09 -13.54 -11.87
C GLY A 463 -11.93 -13.20 -10.92
N ASP A 464 -10.74 -13.74 -11.17
CA ASP A 464 -9.52 -13.42 -10.39
C ASP A 464 -8.69 -12.28 -10.99
N GLY A 465 -8.94 -11.94 -12.25
CA GLY A 465 -8.22 -10.87 -12.92
C GLY A 465 -8.50 -10.68 -14.40
N ILE A 466 -9.30 -11.57 -14.98
CA ILE A 466 -9.75 -11.51 -16.36
C ILE A 466 -11.28 -11.43 -16.36
N GLY A 467 -11.85 -10.74 -17.36
CA GLY A 467 -13.30 -10.65 -17.55
C GLY A 467 -14.02 -9.75 -16.54
N PRO A 468 -15.36 -9.69 -16.60
CA PRO A 468 -16.14 -8.82 -15.73
C PRO A 468 -15.96 -9.24 -14.26
N HIS A 469 -15.47 -8.32 -13.43
CA HIS A 469 -15.27 -8.53 -12.00
C HIS A 469 -16.62 -8.48 -11.26
N ILE A 470 -17.47 -9.50 -11.45
CA ILE A 470 -18.86 -9.48 -10.94
C ILE A 470 -18.93 -9.20 -9.43
N LEU A 471 -17.96 -9.70 -8.64
CA LEU A 471 -17.92 -9.52 -7.17
C LEU A 471 -17.06 -8.34 -6.70
N ASN A 472 -16.14 -7.84 -7.54
CA ASN A 472 -15.18 -6.78 -7.20
C ASN A 472 -14.44 -7.02 -5.86
N ASP A 473 -14.03 -8.26 -5.62
CA ASP A 473 -13.44 -8.71 -4.36
C ASP A 473 -11.93 -8.98 -4.48
N GLY A 474 -11.35 -8.76 -5.66
CA GLY A 474 -9.93 -8.93 -5.95
C GLY A 474 -9.48 -10.39 -6.06
N GLY A 475 -10.43 -11.34 -6.12
CA GLY A 475 -10.15 -12.74 -6.38
C GLY A 475 -9.37 -13.47 -5.28
N LEU A 476 -8.67 -14.54 -5.68
CA LEU A 476 -7.90 -15.44 -4.83
C LEU A 476 -6.79 -14.74 -4.06
N LEU A 477 -5.96 -13.91 -4.71
CA LEU A 477 -4.82 -13.27 -4.05
C LEU A 477 -5.28 -12.33 -2.93
N SER A 478 -6.36 -11.59 -3.20
CA SER A 478 -7.04 -10.74 -2.22
C SER A 478 -7.60 -11.55 -1.05
N ALA A 479 -8.28 -12.67 -1.31
CA ALA A 479 -8.85 -13.52 -0.27
C ALA A 479 -7.77 -14.09 0.68
N VAL A 480 -6.70 -14.65 0.10
CA VAL A 480 -5.57 -15.20 0.87
C VAL A 480 -4.91 -14.14 1.74
N MET A 481 -4.65 -12.96 1.16
CA MET A 481 -4.00 -11.89 1.89
C MET A 481 -4.91 -11.28 2.97
N ALA A 482 -6.23 -11.18 2.71
CA ALA A 482 -7.20 -10.71 3.70
C ALA A 482 -7.23 -11.57 4.97
N ALA A 483 -7.08 -12.90 4.85
CA ALA A 483 -6.97 -13.78 6.02
C ALA A 483 -5.75 -13.43 6.90
N GLY A 484 -4.64 -13.03 6.28
CA GLY A 484 -3.46 -12.51 6.99
C GLY A 484 -3.73 -11.19 7.72
N PHE A 485 -4.45 -10.25 7.10
CA PHE A 485 -4.78 -8.98 7.74
C PHE A 485 -5.75 -9.10 8.90
N LYS A 486 -6.75 -9.97 8.75
CA LYS A 486 -7.76 -10.21 9.78
C LYS A 486 -7.24 -11.07 10.94
N GLY A 487 -6.07 -11.69 10.79
CA GLY A 487 -5.48 -12.59 11.79
C GLY A 487 -6.18 -13.95 11.87
N GLU A 488 -6.73 -14.37 10.74
CA GLU A 488 -7.62 -15.53 10.58
C GLU A 488 -6.93 -16.68 9.82
N LEU A 489 -5.59 -16.68 9.79
CA LEU A 489 -4.81 -17.71 9.14
C LEU A 489 -4.95 -19.05 9.86
N ALA A 490 -5.67 -19.97 9.25
CA ALA A 490 -5.81 -21.32 9.75
C ALA A 490 -4.43 -21.98 9.91
N ARG A 491 -4.23 -22.66 11.06
CA ARG A 491 -2.96 -23.35 11.39
C ARG A 491 -1.75 -22.43 11.58
N PHE A 492 -1.98 -21.13 11.73
CA PHE A 492 -1.00 -20.20 12.28
C PHE A 492 -1.33 -19.85 13.73
N GLN A 493 -0.55 -18.95 14.33
CA GLN A 493 -0.84 -18.44 15.66
C GLN A 493 -2.10 -17.57 15.62
N ALA A 494 -3.09 -17.91 16.47
CA ALA A 494 -4.39 -17.26 16.48
C ALA A 494 -4.29 -15.75 16.75
N GLY A 495 -4.99 -14.96 15.94
CA GLY A 495 -5.06 -13.51 16.06
C GLY A 495 -3.77 -12.77 15.70
N VAL A 496 -2.76 -13.44 15.14
CA VAL A 496 -1.59 -12.74 14.59
C VAL A 496 -1.95 -12.12 13.26
N THR A 497 -1.83 -10.80 13.15
CA THR A 497 -2.16 -10.05 11.94
C THR A 497 -0.91 -9.60 11.18
N LEU A 498 -1.09 -9.33 9.89
CA LEU A 498 -0.10 -8.66 9.05
C LEU A 498 -0.32 -7.15 9.10
N GLU A 499 0.62 -6.38 9.66
CA GLU A 499 0.60 -4.91 9.56
C GLU A 499 1.41 -4.47 8.34
N ILE A 500 0.72 -4.04 7.29
CA ILE A 500 1.34 -3.70 6.01
C ILE A 500 2.12 -2.39 6.09
N SER A 501 3.32 -2.43 5.55
CA SER A 501 4.08 -1.24 5.20
C SER A 501 4.11 -0.96 3.70
N ARG A 502 3.95 -1.98 2.83
CA ARG A 502 3.89 -1.82 1.37
C ARG A 502 2.98 -2.87 0.74
N LEU A 503 2.20 -2.49 -0.26
CA LEU A 503 1.32 -3.40 -1.00
C LEU A 503 1.26 -2.98 -2.48
N ASP A 504 1.58 -3.90 -3.38
CA ASP A 504 1.53 -3.70 -4.82
C ASP A 504 1.00 -4.95 -5.53
N ALA A 505 0.24 -4.77 -6.62
CA ALA A 505 -0.25 -5.88 -7.43
C ALA A 505 0.08 -5.66 -8.91
N TRP A 506 0.44 -6.75 -9.60
CA TRP A 506 0.98 -6.71 -10.96
C TRP A 506 0.48 -7.89 -11.80
N PHE A 507 0.38 -7.66 -13.11
CA PHE A 507 0.44 -8.71 -14.11
C PHE A 507 1.90 -9.15 -14.29
N SER A 508 2.11 -10.46 -14.48
CA SER A 508 3.43 -11.02 -14.71
C SER A 508 3.44 -12.06 -15.82
N SER A 509 4.56 -12.11 -16.54
CA SER A 509 4.85 -13.12 -17.56
C SER A 509 5.24 -14.45 -16.93
N LYS A 510 5.32 -15.55 -17.70
CA LYS A 510 5.78 -16.87 -17.23
C LYS A 510 7.13 -16.81 -16.50
N ASP A 511 8.04 -15.95 -16.96
CA ASP A 511 9.40 -15.81 -16.40
C ASP A 511 9.46 -15.00 -15.09
N GLY A 512 8.33 -14.43 -14.64
CA GLY A 512 8.26 -13.60 -13.44
C GLY A 512 8.61 -12.12 -13.66
N SER A 513 8.75 -11.68 -14.92
CA SER A 513 8.83 -10.25 -15.22
C SER A 513 7.47 -9.57 -15.00
N LEU A 514 7.48 -8.43 -14.32
CA LEU A 514 6.29 -7.62 -14.07
C LEU A 514 5.98 -6.76 -15.30
N GLU A 515 4.74 -6.79 -15.77
CA GLU A 515 4.33 -6.13 -17.02
C GLU A 515 3.55 -4.84 -16.76
N GLY A 516 2.52 -4.91 -15.92
CA GLY A 516 1.63 -3.77 -15.64
C GLY A 516 0.90 -3.92 -14.30
N PRO A 517 0.36 -2.83 -13.74
CA PRO A 517 -0.29 -2.88 -12.43
C PRO A 517 -1.67 -3.57 -12.50
N ALA A 518 -1.96 -4.40 -11.50
CA ALA A 518 -3.26 -5.06 -11.31
C ALA A 518 -4.00 -4.45 -10.11
N THR A 519 -4.28 -3.14 -10.18
CA THR A 519 -4.78 -2.34 -9.03
C THR A 519 -6.11 -2.83 -8.46
N TYR A 520 -6.96 -3.47 -9.27
CA TYR A 520 -8.23 -4.04 -8.84
C TYR A 520 -8.06 -5.13 -7.77
N ILE A 521 -6.93 -5.83 -7.73
CA ILE A 521 -6.62 -6.81 -6.66
C ILE A 521 -6.50 -6.08 -5.32
N VAL A 522 -5.78 -4.96 -5.31
CA VAL A 522 -5.61 -4.12 -4.10
C VAL A 522 -6.93 -3.48 -3.70
N GLN A 523 -7.71 -2.98 -4.65
CA GLN A 523 -9.05 -2.42 -4.38
C GLN A 523 -10.00 -3.47 -3.80
N GLY A 524 -10.03 -4.67 -4.37
CA GLY A 524 -10.81 -5.80 -3.88
C GLY A 524 -10.37 -6.26 -2.50
N LEU A 525 -9.07 -6.31 -2.23
CA LEU A 525 -8.50 -6.59 -0.91
C LEU A 525 -8.95 -5.57 0.12
N CYS A 526 -8.91 -4.29 -0.26
CA CYS A 526 -9.42 -3.21 0.56
C CYS A 526 -10.93 -3.36 0.83
N ARG A 527 -11.74 -3.76 -0.15
CA ARG A 527 -13.17 -4.08 0.03
C ARG A 527 -13.40 -5.24 0.99
N ARG A 528 -12.69 -6.36 0.81
CA ARG A 528 -12.74 -7.53 1.71
C ARG A 528 -12.39 -7.20 3.16
N CYS A 529 -11.54 -6.20 3.34
CA CYS A 529 -11.05 -5.79 4.65
C CYS A 529 -11.93 -4.70 5.28
N CYS A 530 -12.26 -3.65 4.55
CA CYS A 530 -12.87 -2.44 5.08
C CYS A 530 -14.40 -2.52 5.18
N ILE A 531 -15.10 -3.07 4.19
CA ILE A 531 -16.58 -3.10 4.18
C ILE A 531 -17.12 -3.92 5.37
N PRO A 532 -16.64 -5.15 5.64
CA PRO A 532 -17.09 -5.89 6.82
C PRO A 532 -16.83 -5.13 8.12
N GLU A 533 -15.68 -4.46 8.24
CA GLU A 533 -15.36 -3.66 9.43
C GLU A 533 -16.30 -2.45 9.59
N VAL A 534 -16.66 -1.75 8.52
CA VAL A 534 -17.66 -0.66 8.61
C VAL A 534 -19.00 -1.19 9.10
N ILE A 535 -19.44 -2.34 8.58
CA ILE A 535 -20.71 -2.95 8.99
C ILE A 535 -20.66 -3.41 10.46
N LEU A 536 -19.58 -4.08 10.89
CA LEU A 536 -19.41 -4.52 12.27
C LEU A 536 -19.36 -3.33 13.24
N ARG A 537 -18.73 -2.23 12.86
CA ARG A 537 -18.76 -0.97 13.61
C ARG A 537 -20.17 -0.40 13.69
N CYS A 538 -20.95 -0.42 12.60
CA CYS A 538 -22.35 0.00 12.62
C CYS A 538 -23.20 -0.87 13.56
N MET A 539 -22.99 -2.19 13.54
CA MET A 539 -23.67 -3.11 14.45
C MET A 539 -23.33 -2.79 15.91
N GLN A 540 -22.05 -2.61 16.23
CA GLN A 540 -21.59 -2.24 17.57
C GLN A 540 -22.21 -0.92 18.05
N VAL A 541 -22.22 0.11 17.20
CA VAL A 541 -22.83 1.42 17.52
C VAL A 541 -24.35 1.28 17.69
N SER A 542 -25.00 0.44 16.88
CA SER A 542 -26.44 0.18 16.98
C SER A 542 -26.82 -0.49 18.29
N VAL A 543 -26.00 -1.43 18.78
CA VAL A 543 -26.17 -2.07 20.10
C VAL A 543 -26.10 -1.02 21.21
N SER A 544 -25.05 -0.19 21.24
CA SER A 544 -24.91 0.89 22.23
C SER A 544 -26.07 1.88 22.20
N LEU A 545 -26.56 2.25 21.02
CA LEU A 545 -27.74 3.10 20.89
C LEU A 545 -29.00 2.43 21.44
N MET A 546 -29.21 1.14 21.17
CA MET A 546 -30.31 0.37 21.73
C MET A 546 -30.21 0.32 23.26
N GLU A 547 -29.05 -0.01 23.83
CA GLU A 547 -28.83 -0.02 25.28
C GLU A 547 -29.16 1.34 25.94
N SER A 548 -28.91 2.44 25.24
CA SER A 548 -29.23 3.79 25.70
C SER A 548 -30.71 4.19 25.54
N GLY A 549 -31.59 3.29 25.09
CA GLY A 549 -33.00 3.59 24.83
C GLY A 549 -33.25 4.44 23.59
N ASN A 550 -32.27 4.54 22.68
CA ASN A 550 -32.33 5.34 21.46
C ASN A 550 -32.21 4.44 20.22
N PRO A 551 -33.21 3.57 19.95
CA PRO A 551 -33.12 2.58 18.88
C PRO A 551 -32.84 3.23 17.53
N PHE A 552 -31.93 2.61 16.77
CA PHE A 552 -31.64 3.05 15.41
C PHE A 552 -32.62 2.42 14.42
N GLU A 553 -33.40 3.26 13.73
CA GLU A 553 -34.52 2.82 12.89
C GLU A 553 -34.10 1.91 11.73
N SER A 554 -32.88 2.06 11.22
CA SER A 554 -32.36 1.33 10.06
C SER A 554 -31.52 0.10 10.41
N HIS A 555 -31.58 -0.42 11.65
CA HIS A 555 -30.81 -1.62 12.03
C HIS A 555 -31.07 -2.81 11.10
N ASP A 556 -32.34 -3.08 10.79
CA ASP A 556 -32.73 -4.21 9.93
C ASP A 556 -32.17 -4.08 8.49
N GLN A 557 -31.89 -2.84 8.03
CA GLN A 557 -31.26 -2.61 6.74
C GLN A 557 -29.81 -3.11 6.71
N LEU A 558 -29.07 -3.14 7.82
CA LEU A 558 -27.73 -3.75 7.85
C LEU A 558 -27.81 -5.26 7.59
N ILE A 559 -28.83 -5.92 8.13
CA ILE A 559 -29.07 -7.36 7.93
C ILE A 559 -29.44 -7.62 6.48
N GLU A 560 -30.33 -6.81 5.90
CA GLU A 560 -30.71 -6.89 4.49
C GLU A 560 -29.50 -6.65 3.58
N LEU A 561 -28.68 -5.64 3.89
CA LEU A 561 -27.49 -5.28 3.12
C LEU A 561 -26.46 -6.42 3.07
N VAL A 562 -26.24 -7.10 4.20
CA VAL A 562 -25.32 -8.26 4.26
C VAL A 562 -25.92 -9.47 3.55
N SER A 563 -27.21 -9.75 3.75
CA SER A 563 -27.86 -10.95 3.19
C SER A 563 -28.27 -10.82 1.72
N SER A 564 -28.31 -9.60 1.17
CA SER A 564 -28.68 -9.35 -0.22
C SER A 564 -27.68 -9.95 -1.20
N SER A 565 -28.19 -10.74 -2.15
CA SER A 565 -27.38 -11.23 -3.27
C SER A 565 -26.95 -10.14 -4.24
N GLU A 566 -27.63 -8.99 -4.24
CA GLU A 566 -27.34 -7.87 -5.16
C GLU A 566 -26.11 -7.08 -4.72
N THR A 567 -25.91 -6.93 -3.41
CA THR A 567 -24.76 -6.22 -2.83
C THR A 567 -23.51 -7.09 -2.83
N GLY A 568 -23.68 -8.41 -2.69
CA GLY A 568 -22.60 -9.39 -2.61
C GLY A 568 -21.74 -9.26 -1.35
N PHE A 569 -22.16 -8.47 -0.35
CA PHE A 569 -21.34 -8.18 0.83
C PHE A 569 -21.05 -9.41 1.68
N ILE A 570 -21.96 -10.38 1.76
CA ILE A 570 -21.72 -11.65 2.44
C ILE A 570 -20.42 -12.33 2.00
N ASN A 571 -20.03 -12.19 0.72
CA ASN A 571 -18.82 -12.81 0.17
C ASN A 571 -17.52 -12.10 0.59
N LEU A 572 -17.62 -10.91 1.19
CA LEU A 572 -16.48 -10.15 1.71
C LEU A 572 -16.14 -10.50 3.16
N PHE A 573 -17.12 -11.03 3.90
CA PHE A 573 -16.92 -11.39 5.30
C PHE A 573 -16.12 -12.69 5.41
N SER A 574 -15.30 -12.76 6.45
CA SER A 574 -14.77 -14.04 6.92
C SER A 574 -15.81 -14.77 7.76
N GLN A 575 -15.56 -16.06 8.03
CA GLN A 575 -16.41 -16.82 8.93
C GLN A 575 -16.43 -16.22 10.35
N GLN A 576 -15.30 -15.71 10.84
CA GLN A 576 -15.20 -15.11 12.17
C GLN A 576 -15.95 -13.77 12.23
N GLN A 577 -15.83 -12.93 11.20
CA GLN A 577 -16.59 -11.69 11.09
C GLN A 577 -18.10 -11.95 10.98
N LEU A 578 -18.55 -13.00 10.28
CA LEU A 578 -19.97 -13.38 10.26
C LEU A 578 -20.45 -13.83 11.64
N GLN A 579 -19.63 -14.56 12.40
CA GLN A 579 -19.97 -14.94 13.77
C GLN A 579 -20.10 -13.70 14.66
N GLU A 580 -19.16 -12.75 14.56
CA GLU A 580 -19.21 -11.49 15.29
C GLU A 580 -20.46 -10.67 14.91
N PHE A 581 -20.78 -10.58 13.62
CA PHE A 581 -21.98 -9.91 13.12
C PHE A 581 -23.26 -10.49 13.75
N LEU A 582 -23.39 -11.82 13.81
CA LEU A 582 -24.53 -12.49 14.43
C LEU A 582 -24.57 -12.31 15.95
N LEU A 583 -23.42 -12.15 16.62
CA LEU A 583 -23.37 -11.84 18.05
C LEU A 583 -23.94 -10.44 18.32
N PHE A 584 -23.56 -9.43 17.52
CA PHE A 584 -24.13 -8.09 17.67
C PHE A 584 -25.63 -8.03 17.36
N GLU A 585 -26.11 -8.77 16.35
CA GLU A 585 -27.56 -8.85 16.07
C GLU A 585 -28.30 -9.45 17.27
N ARG A 586 -27.76 -10.52 17.85
CA ARG A 586 -28.32 -11.14 19.05
C ARG A 586 -28.35 -10.17 20.23
N GLU A 587 -27.25 -9.46 20.49
CA GLU A 587 -27.15 -8.47 21.58
C GLU A 587 -28.18 -7.35 21.40
N TYR A 588 -28.28 -6.80 20.18
CA TYR A 588 -29.28 -5.79 19.84
C TYR A 588 -30.71 -6.30 20.10
N SER A 589 -31.02 -7.51 19.64
CA SER A 589 -32.33 -8.15 19.83
C SER A 589 -32.66 -8.37 21.31
N ILE A 590 -31.68 -8.74 22.14
CA ILE A 590 -31.86 -8.87 23.60
C ILE A 590 -32.18 -7.51 24.22
N CYS A 591 -31.36 -6.49 23.95
CA CYS A 591 -31.57 -5.14 24.49
C CYS A 591 -32.94 -4.57 24.09
N LYS A 592 -33.36 -4.83 22.85
CA LYS A 592 -34.69 -4.45 22.36
C LYS A 592 -35.82 -5.12 23.13
N MET A 593 -35.68 -6.40 23.49
CA MET A 593 -36.68 -7.10 24.30
C MET A 593 -36.72 -6.57 25.73
N GLU A 594 -35.57 -6.34 26.35
CA GLU A 594 -35.46 -5.81 27.72
C GLU A 594 -36.13 -4.44 27.85
N LEU A 595 -35.93 -3.54 26.88
CA LEU A 595 -36.61 -2.24 26.83
C LEU A 595 -38.13 -2.33 26.62
N LEU A 596 -38.61 -3.38 25.94
CA LEU A 596 -40.04 -3.63 25.76
C LEU A 596 -40.67 -4.29 27.01
N GLU A 597 -39.86 -4.95 27.84
CA GLU A 597 -40.26 -5.60 29.08
C GLU A 597 -40.24 -4.66 30.29
N GLU A 598 -39.51 -3.54 30.26
CA GLU A 598 -39.62 -2.48 31.28
C GLU A 598 -41.07 -1.94 31.33
N PRO A 599 -41.86 -2.32 32.34
CA PRO A 599 -43.24 -1.85 32.44
C PRO A 599 -43.21 -0.36 32.72
N SER A 600 -44.18 0.37 32.18
CA SER A 600 -44.56 1.70 32.63
C SER A 600 -44.87 1.71 34.14
N SER A 601 -43.83 1.83 34.98
CA SER A 601 -43.93 1.95 36.43
C SER A 601 -44.15 3.39 36.85
#